data_AF-A0A9E3BX35-F1
#
_entry.id   AF-A0A9E3BX35-F1
#
_cell.length_a   1.000
_cell.length_b   1.000
_cell.length_c   1.000
_cell.angle_alpha   90.00
_cell.angle_beta   90.00
_cell.angle_gamma   90.00
#
_symmetry.space_group_name_H-M   'P 1'
#
loop_
_entity.id
_entity.type
_entity.pdbx_description
1 polymer ?
#
loop_
_entity_poly.entity_id
_entity_poly.type
_entity_poly.pdbx_seq_one_letter_code
_entity_poly.pdbx_strand_id
1 'polypeptide(L)' 'MDGFEIHDRRFANYVLANAPLERLADGFRWIEGPVWVGDADCLLFQDLPRNRTMRW' A
#
# COMPACT_ATOMS: atom_id res chain seq x y z
N MET A 1 19.06 -1.77 -0.40
CA MET A 1 17.71 -1.20 -0.65
C MET A 1 16.90 -2.38 -1.13
N ASP A 2 16.46 -3.20 -0.18
CA ASP A 2 15.85 -4.48 -0.50
C ASP A 2 14.35 -4.25 -0.65
N GLY A 3 13.76 -4.73 -1.75
CA GLY A 3 12.32 -4.62 -1.99
C GLY A 3 11.89 -3.96 -3.31
N PHE A 4 12.82 -3.43 -4.10
CA PHE A 4 12.49 -2.86 -5.42
C PHE A 4 13.40 -3.42 -6.51
N GLU A 5 12.80 -3.96 -7.58
CA GLU A 5 13.48 -4.26 -8.83
C GLU A 5 13.30 -3.08 -9.79
N ILE A 6 14.41 -2.54 -10.31
CA ILE A 6 14.41 -1.33 -11.14
C ILE A 6 14.64 -1.71 -12.60
N HIS A 7 13.58 -1.66 -13.42
CA HIS A 7 13.68 -1.89 -14.87
C HIS A 7 14.06 -0.63 -15.66
N ASP A 8 13.70 0.56 -15.17
CA ASP A 8 14.06 1.85 -15.76
C ASP A 8 14.83 2.71 -14.75
N ARG A 9 16.01 3.19 -15.15
CA ARG A 9 16.90 3.96 -14.28
C ARG A 9 16.24 5.22 -13.70
N ARG A 10 15.26 5.81 -14.37
CA ARG A 10 14.52 6.99 -13.88
C ARG A 10 13.76 6.70 -12.59
N PHE A 11 13.35 5.46 -12.36
CA PHE A 11 12.62 5.07 -11.15
C PHE A 11 13.48 5.17 -9.88
N ALA A 12 14.81 5.00 -10.00
CA ALA A 12 15.72 5.08 -8.87
C ALA A 12 15.64 6.40 -8.10
N ASN A 13 15.25 7.49 -8.76
CA ASN A 13 15.07 8.80 -8.13
C ASN A 13 13.89 8.87 -7.14
N TYR A 14 12.97 7.89 -7.19
CA TYR A 14 11.79 7.83 -6.33
C TYR A 14 11.95 6.82 -5.17
N VAL A 15 13.05 6.08 -5.12
CA VAL A 15 13.34 5.16 -4.01
C VAL A 15 14.14 5.90 -2.94
N LEU A 16 13.47 6.28 -1.86
CA LEU A 16 14.08 7.05 -0.77
C LEU A 16 14.74 6.12 0.26
N ALA A 17 16.01 6.40 0.60
CA ALA A 17 16.78 5.57 1.53
C ALA A 17 16.22 5.56 2.96
N ASN A 18 15.45 6.60 3.33
CA ASN A 18 14.86 6.79 4.64
C ASN A 18 13.37 6.42 4.71
N ALA A 19 12.78 5.87 3.63
CA ALA A 19 11.38 5.45 3.59
C ALA A 19 11.29 3.97 3.17
N PRO A 20 11.59 3.03 4.09
CA PRO A 20 11.47 1.60 3.79
C PRO A 20 10.01 1.20 3.56
N LEU A 21 9.80 0.12 2.81
CA LEU A 21 8.48 -0.48 2.66
C LEU A 21 8.03 -1.06 4.01
N GLU A 22 6.85 -0.65 4.48
CA GLU A 22 6.24 -1.15 5.72
C GLU A 22 5.00 -1.99 5.41
N ARG A 23 4.82 -3.07 6.19
CA ARG A 23 3.58 -3.85 6.17
C ARG A 23 2.65 -3.39 7.29
N LEU A 24 1.63 -2.62 6.94
CA LEU A 24 0.66 -2.05 7.89
C LEU A 24 -0.28 -3.10 8.52
N ALA A 25 -0.66 -4.14 7.77
CA ALA A 25 -1.57 -5.18 8.23
C ALA A 25 -1.44 -6.46 7.38
N ASP A 26 -1.93 -7.58 7.90
CA ASP A 26 -2.01 -8.87 7.22
C ASP A 26 -3.33 -9.61 7.53
N GLY A 27 -3.44 -10.87 7.09
CA GLY A 27 -4.62 -11.72 7.36
C GLY A 27 -5.80 -11.52 6.41
N PHE A 28 -5.69 -10.68 5.38
CA PHE A 28 -6.69 -10.48 4.33
C PHE A 28 -6.69 -11.60 3.29
N ARG A 29 -7.80 -11.78 2.57
CA ARG A 29 -7.85 -12.76 1.48
C ARG A 29 -7.44 -12.14 0.14
N TRP A 30 -7.94 -10.96 -0.19
CA TRP A 30 -7.53 -10.20 -1.37
C TRP A 30 -7.86 -8.73 -1.21
N ILE A 31 -6.83 -7.89 -1.18
CA ILE A 31 -6.97 -6.45 -0.99
C ILE A 31 -7.10 -5.76 -2.35
N GLU A 32 -8.08 -4.87 -2.48
CA GLU A 32 -8.24 -4.04 -3.68
C GLU A 32 -8.81 -2.66 -3.33
N GLY A 33 -8.69 -1.73 -4.28
CA GLY A 33 -9.29 -0.40 -4.21
C GLY A 33 -8.84 0.47 -3.02
N PRO A 34 -7.52 0.59 -2.73
CA PRO A 34 -7.05 1.52 -1.71
C PRO A 34 -7.38 2.97 -2.09
N VAL A 35 -8.05 3.70 -1.20
CA VAL A 35 -8.37 5.13 -1.36
C VAL A 35 -8.08 5.85 -0.06
N TRP A 36 -7.26 6.89 -0.13
CA TRP A 36 -7.05 7.81 0.98
C TRP A 36 -8.21 8.80 1.07
N VAL A 37 -8.86 8.87 2.24
CA VAL A 37 -9.95 9.82 2.51
C VAL A 37 -9.43 10.89 3.47
N GLY A 38 -9.01 12.03 2.93
CA GLY A 38 -8.36 13.10 3.69
C GLY A 38 -9.23 13.67 4.82
N ASP A 39 -10.52 13.88 4.57
CA ASP A 39 -11.47 14.41 5.57
C ASP A 39 -11.66 13.48 6.77
N ALA A 40 -11.40 12.18 6.57
CA ALA A 40 -11.54 11.15 7.60
C ALA A 40 -10.20 10.62 8.12
N ASP A 41 -9.08 11.17 7.64
CA ASP A 41 -7.70 10.78 7.95
C ASP A 41 -7.48 9.27 7.97
N CYS A 42 -7.98 8.57 6.93
CA CYS A 42 -7.89 7.12 6.88
C CYS A 42 -7.73 6.57 5.47
N LEU A 43 -7.17 5.37 5.39
CA LEU A 43 -7.08 4.56 4.19
C LEU A 43 -8.23 3.55 4.19
N LEU A 44 -9.12 3.67 3.19
CA LEU A 44 -10.13 2.66 2.91
C LEU A 44 -9.63 1.66 1.88
N PHE A 45 -9.97 0.39 2.03
CA PHE A 45 -9.67 -0.68 1.07
C PHE A 45 -10.67 -1.83 1.22
N GLN A 46 -10.76 -2.72 0.24
CA GLN A 46 -11.69 -3.86 0.24
C GLN A 46 -10.96 -5.19 0.46
N ASP A 47 -11.47 -6.06 1.34
CA ASP A 47 -11.16 -7.50 1.36
C ASP A 47 -12.24 -8.24 0.55
N LEU A 48 -12.10 -8.21 -0.78
CA LEU A 48 -13.17 -8.53 -1.74
C LEU A 48 -13.88 -9.86 -1.47
N PRO A 49 -13.17 -11.00 -1.32
CA PRO A 49 -13.82 -12.29 -1.17
C PRO A 49 -14.42 -12.49 0.22
N ARG A 50 -14.19 -11.57 1.16
CA ARG A 50 -14.81 -11.55 2.49
C ARG A 50 -15.92 -10.50 2.60
N ASN A 51 -16.21 -9.75 1.53
CA ASN A 51 -17.26 -8.73 1.48
C ASN A 51 -17.16 -7.70 2.62
N ARG A 52 -15.96 -7.16 2.84
CA ARG A 52 -15.68 -6.20 3.92
C ARG A 52 -14.88 -5.01 3.41
N THR A 53 -15.38 -3.82 3.68
CA THR A 53 -14.59 -2.58 3.63
C THR A 53 -13.77 -2.48 4.91
N MET A 54 -12.48 -2.24 4.75
CA MET A 54 -11.51 -2.06 5.81
C MET A 54 -11.14 -0.58 5.92
N ARG A 55 -10.69 -0.19 7.12
CA ARG A 55 -10.17 1.14 7.41
C ARG A 55 -8.89 0.99 8.21
N TRP A 56 -7.82 1.60 7.73
CA TRP A 56 -6.61 1.86 8.51
C TRP A 56 -6.59 3.35 8.85
#